data_AF-A0A6A6DFI8-F1
#
_entry.id   AF-A0A6A6DFI8-F1
#
_cell.length_a   1.000
_cell.length_b   1.000
_cell.length_c   1.000
_cell.angle_alpha   90.00
_cell.angle_beta   90.00
_cell.angle_gamma   90.00
#
_symmetry.space_group_name_H-M   'P 1'
#
loop_
_entity.id
_entity.type
_entity.pdbx_description
1 polymer ?
#
loop_
_entity_poly.entity_id
_entity_poly.type
_entity_poly.pdbx_seq_one_letter_code
_entity_poly.pdbx_strand_id
1 'polypeptide(L)'
;MGPLMDNGSPLGVSAVFAWCISRGEKVTVLSPPPPERFHPSGLTNYQAIEEPILKKVITSHALFQIEMVHPTVKRAENFSYQVWPVDNTATWITVFGTVTLEKQRWRMTTLDPSQTVIRKNIEAMEESKFGKEPIFYQRLVCHNIGLIGNVAATQEST
;
A
#
# COMPACT_ATOMS: atom_id res chain seq x y z
N MET A 1 11.21 11.94 26.49
CA MET A 1 10.67 12.81 25.42
C MET A 1 10.58 11.96 24.16
N GLY A 2 9.41 11.37 23.87
CA GLY A 2 9.20 10.70 22.57
C GLY A 2 8.83 11.74 21.51
N PRO A 3 9.19 11.54 20.23
CA PRO A 3 8.82 12.50 19.18
C PRO A 3 7.30 12.51 19.03
N LEU A 4 6.74 13.70 19.17
CA LEU A 4 5.34 14.01 18.93
C LEU A 4 5.09 13.79 17.43
N MET A 5 4.47 12.66 17.06
CA MET A 5 4.08 12.43 15.67
C MET A 5 2.84 13.28 15.37
N ASP A 6 2.98 14.16 14.38
CA ASP A 6 1.95 15.05 13.89
C ASP A 6 0.79 14.24 13.30
N ASN A 7 -0.42 14.51 13.81
CA ASN A 7 -1.71 13.91 13.46
C ASN A 7 -2.13 14.19 11.99
N GLY A 8 -1.30 14.88 11.21
CA GLY A 8 -1.49 15.16 9.79
C GLY A 8 -0.38 14.63 8.87
N SER A 9 0.50 13.73 9.33
CA SER A 9 1.62 13.27 8.49
C SER A 9 1.14 12.61 7.19
N PRO A 10 1.75 12.93 6.02
CA PRO A 10 1.38 12.33 4.73
C PRO A 10 1.39 10.79 4.73
N LEU A 11 2.19 10.20 5.62
CA LEU A 11 2.30 8.76 5.80
C LEU A 11 1.07 8.16 6.52
N GLY A 12 0.55 8.86 7.54
CA GLY A 12 -0.66 8.43 8.24
C GLY A 12 -1.89 8.44 7.34
N VAL A 13 -2.03 9.47 6.50
CA VAL A 13 -3.13 9.56 5.52
C VAL A 13 -3.05 8.44 4.48
N SER A 14 -1.85 8.16 3.97
CA SER A 14 -1.59 7.09 3.01
C SER A 14 -1.92 5.69 3.57
N ALA A 15 -1.58 5.44 4.84
CA ALA A 15 -1.93 4.18 5.50
C ALA A 15 -3.47 3.99 5.64
N VAL A 16 -4.20 5.04 6.04
CA VAL A 16 -5.66 5.01 6.14
C VAL A 16 -6.29 4.79 4.76
N PHE A 17 -5.78 5.49 3.73
CA PHE A 17 -6.23 5.32 2.36
C PHE A 17 -6.08 3.87 1.90
N ALA A 18 -4.89 3.28 2.07
CA ALA A 18 -4.62 1.90 1.68
C ALA A 18 -5.54 0.89 2.38
N TRP A 19 -5.79 1.08 3.68
CA TRP A 19 -6.73 0.25 4.44
C TRP A 19 -8.18 0.38 3.96
N CYS A 20 -8.62 1.59 3.63
CA CYS A 20 -9.97 1.81 3.13
C CYS A 20 -10.19 1.08 1.80
N ILE A 21 -9.23 1.17 0.87
CA ILE A 21 -9.35 0.55 -0.45
C ILE A 21 -9.08 -0.96 -0.44
N SER A 22 -8.34 -1.49 0.55
CA SER A 22 -8.09 -2.92 0.68
C SER A 22 -9.33 -3.76 1.00
N ARG A 23 -10.45 -3.11 1.35
CA ARG A 23 -11.75 -3.76 1.56
C ARG A 23 -12.49 -4.10 0.26
N GLY A 24 -12.02 -3.58 -0.88
CA GLY A 24 -12.55 -3.95 -2.19
C GLY A 24 -12.02 -5.30 -2.67
N GLU A 25 -12.32 -5.64 -3.92
CA GLU A 25 -11.80 -6.86 -4.58
C GLU A 25 -10.60 -6.58 -5.48
N LYS A 26 -10.42 -5.33 -5.89
CA LYS A 26 -9.39 -4.96 -6.86
C LYS A 26 -8.95 -3.51 -6.70
N VAL A 27 -7.66 -3.26 -6.87
CA VAL A 27 -7.09 -1.91 -7.01
C VAL A 27 -6.30 -1.80 -8.30
N THR A 28 -6.40 -0.64 -8.94
CA THR A 28 -5.61 -0.29 -10.12
C THR A 28 -4.56 0.74 -9.74
N VAL A 29 -3.30 0.46 -10.09
CA VAL A 29 -2.15 1.31 -9.81
C VAL A 29 -1.65 1.90 -11.12
N LEU A 30 -1.60 3.23 -11.14
CA LEU A 30 -1.00 3.97 -12.25
C LEU A 30 0.51 4.01 -12.04
N SER A 31 1.29 3.53 -13.01
CA SER A 31 2.75 3.59 -12.93
C SER A 31 3.38 3.84 -14.32
N PRO A 32 4.64 4.29 -14.38
CA PRO A 32 5.46 4.16 -15.58
C PRO A 32 5.51 2.70 -16.08
N PRO A 33 5.67 2.47 -17.39
CA PRO A 33 5.80 1.12 -17.94
C PRO A 33 7.09 0.43 -17.46
N PRO A 34 7.11 -0.91 -17.44
CA PRO A 34 8.32 -1.66 -17.19
C PRO A 34 9.41 -1.35 -18.24
N PRO A 35 10.70 -1.45 -17.86
CA PRO A 35 11.21 -2.13 -16.66
C PRO A 35 11.24 -1.29 -15.37
N GLU A 36 11.26 0.05 -15.46
CA GLU A 36 11.45 0.93 -14.30
C GLU A 36 10.12 1.56 -13.86
N ARG A 37 9.29 0.76 -13.19
CA ARG A 37 7.93 1.19 -12.76
C ARG A 37 7.93 2.07 -11.52
N PHE A 38 8.89 1.89 -10.63
CA PHE A 38 8.88 2.52 -9.33
C PHE A 38 10.22 3.13 -9.00
N HIS A 39 10.19 4.02 -8.01
CA HIS A 39 11.39 4.63 -7.49
C HIS A 39 12.34 3.55 -6.94
N PRO A 40 13.64 3.57 -7.31
CA PRO A 40 14.60 2.53 -6.91
C PRO A 40 14.86 2.48 -5.40
N SER A 41 14.62 3.58 -4.68
CA SER A 41 14.77 3.61 -3.21
C SER A 41 13.74 2.78 -2.46
N GLY A 42 12.57 2.50 -3.05
CA GLY A 42 11.46 1.87 -2.32
C GLY A 42 10.77 2.78 -1.29
N LEU A 43 11.12 4.06 -1.23
CA LEU A 43 10.67 4.99 -0.17
C LEU A 43 9.45 5.83 -0.57
N THR A 44 8.80 5.52 -1.70
CA THR A 44 7.53 6.15 -2.03
C THR A 44 6.44 5.67 -1.06
N ASN A 45 5.43 6.49 -0.81
CA ASN A 45 4.30 6.09 0.03
C ASN A 45 3.65 4.78 -0.46
N TYR A 46 3.50 4.63 -1.77
CA TYR A 46 3.03 3.39 -2.37
C TYR A 46 3.89 2.19 -1.98
N GLN A 47 5.20 2.22 -2.23
CA GLN A 47 6.10 1.09 -1.97
C GLN A 47 6.30 0.79 -0.47
N ALA A 48 6.40 1.85 0.35
CA ALA A 48 6.76 1.72 1.76
C ALA A 48 5.54 1.46 2.67
N ILE A 49 4.34 1.86 2.27
CA ILE A 49 3.15 1.86 3.12
C ILE A 49 1.96 1.19 2.43
N GLU A 50 1.54 1.71 1.27
CA GLU A 50 0.26 1.30 0.67
C GLU A 50 0.31 -0.13 0.14
N GLU A 51 1.30 -0.47 -0.69
CA GLU A 51 1.49 -1.79 -1.26
C GLU A 51 1.62 -2.88 -0.19
N PRO A 52 2.43 -2.71 0.89
CA PRO A 52 2.45 -3.65 2.01
C PRO A 52 1.09 -3.85 2.69
N ILE A 53 0.33 -2.78 2.95
CA ILE A 53 -1.01 -2.88 3.54
C ILE A 53 -1.94 -3.64 2.59
N LEU A 54 -1.96 -3.25 1.32
CA LEU A 54 -2.77 -3.86 0.28
C LEU A 54 -2.49 -5.35 0.17
N LYS A 55 -1.21 -5.76 0.15
CA LYS A 55 -0.82 -7.18 0.09
C LYS A 55 -1.14 -7.96 1.36
N LYS A 56 -1.06 -7.34 2.55
CA LYS A 56 -1.30 -8.00 3.84
C LYS A 56 -2.77 -8.29 4.12
N VAL A 57 -3.70 -7.43 3.70
CA VAL A 57 -5.16 -7.66 3.88
C VAL A 57 -5.66 -8.90 3.11
N ILE A 58 -4.91 -9.33 2.09
CA ILE A 58 -5.21 -10.46 1.21
C ILE A 58 -4.81 -11.80 1.83
N THR A 59 -3.80 -11.83 2.71
CA THR A 59 -3.49 -13.06 3.46
C THR A 59 -4.71 -13.52 4.29
N SER A 60 -5.64 -12.60 4.60
CA SER A 60 -6.96 -12.91 5.18
C SER A 60 -8.12 -13.05 4.18
N HIS A 61 -8.01 -12.55 2.94
CA HIS A 61 -9.09 -12.54 1.94
C HIS A 61 -8.58 -12.99 0.56
N ALA A 62 -9.02 -14.17 0.11
CA ALA A 62 -8.47 -14.89 -1.05
C ALA A 62 -8.70 -14.26 -2.44
N LEU A 63 -9.27 -13.05 -2.56
CA LEU A 63 -9.77 -12.52 -3.84
C LEU A 63 -9.19 -11.16 -4.26
N PHE A 64 -8.37 -10.49 -3.45
CA PHE A 64 -7.91 -9.14 -3.79
C PHE A 64 -6.82 -9.13 -4.88
N GLN A 65 -6.97 -8.26 -5.86
CA GLN A 65 -6.03 -8.12 -7.00
C GLN A 65 -5.43 -6.72 -7.10
N ILE A 66 -4.15 -6.65 -7.47
CA ILE A 66 -3.49 -5.40 -7.86
C ILE A 66 -3.24 -5.47 -9.37
N GLU A 67 -3.85 -4.55 -10.11
CA GLU A 67 -3.61 -4.34 -11.53
C GLU A 67 -2.75 -3.11 -11.78
N MET A 68 -1.91 -3.16 -12.80
CA MET A 68 -1.12 -2.03 -13.29
C MET A 68 -1.69 -1.52 -14.60
N VAL A 69 -1.66 -0.20 -14.78
CA VAL A 69 -1.88 0.47 -16.06
C VAL A 69 -0.80 1.52 -16.29
N HIS A 70 -0.51 1.79 -17.55
CA HIS A 70 0.57 2.70 -17.95
C HIS A 70 0.06 3.79 -18.90
N PRO A 71 -0.59 4.85 -18.37
CA PRO A 71 -1.21 5.91 -19.19
C PRO A 71 -0.22 6.67 -20.09
N THR A 72 1.08 6.59 -19.79
CA THR A 72 2.13 7.25 -20.58
C THR A 72 2.46 6.54 -21.89
N VAL A 73 1.95 5.33 -22.11
CA VAL A 73 2.19 4.55 -23.33
C VAL A 73 0.99 4.70 -24.25
N LYS A 74 1.20 5.36 -25.39
CA LYS A 74 0.17 5.48 -26.44
C LYS A 74 -0.26 4.08 -26.89
N ARG A 75 -1.57 3.88 -27.07
CA ARG A 75 -2.22 2.60 -27.43
C ARG A 75 -2.35 1.58 -26.30
N ALA A 76 -1.95 1.92 -25.08
CA ALA A 76 -2.13 1.07 -23.89
C ALA A 76 -3.28 1.55 -22.99
N GLU A 77 -4.16 2.42 -23.48
CA GLU A 77 -5.19 3.11 -22.67
C GLU A 77 -6.18 2.12 -22.04
N ASN A 78 -6.46 1.02 -22.73
CA ASN A 78 -7.39 -0.02 -22.28
C ASN A 78 -6.68 -1.30 -21.84
N PHE A 79 -5.37 -1.25 -21.58
CA PHE A 79 -4.60 -2.41 -21.16
C PHE A 79 -4.24 -2.31 -19.69
N SER A 80 -4.75 -3.24 -18.89
CA SER A 80 -4.28 -3.51 -17.53
C SER A 80 -3.75 -4.94 -17.43
N TYR A 81 -2.85 -5.16 -16.49
CA TYR A 81 -2.39 -6.50 -16.16
C TYR A 81 -2.19 -6.66 -14.66
N GLN A 82 -2.45 -7.86 -14.16
CA GLN A 82 -2.29 -8.17 -12.74
C GLN A 82 -0.80 -8.24 -12.37
N VAL A 83 -0.43 -7.65 -11.24
CA VAL A 83 0.91 -7.81 -10.63
C VAL A 83 0.88 -8.55 -9.29
N TRP A 84 -0.31 -8.68 -8.70
CA TRP A 84 -0.52 -9.43 -7.47
C TRP A 84 -1.94 -10.01 -7.45
N PRO A 85 -2.15 -11.26 -6.99
CA PRO A 85 -1.16 -12.18 -6.40
C PRO A 85 -0.25 -12.88 -7.43
N VAL A 86 -0.67 -12.95 -8.70
CA VAL A 86 0.14 -13.48 -9.80
C VAL A 86 0.68 -12.31 -10.61
N ASP A 87 2.01 -12.27 -10.80
CA ASP A 87 2.67 -11.25 -11.61
C ASP A 87 2.61 -11.62 -13.10
N ASN A 88 1.75 -10.92 -13.84
CA ASN A 88 1.59 -11.06 -15.28
C ASN A 88 2.34 -9.97 -16.06
N THR A 89 3.38 -9.35 -15.50
CA THR A 89 4.23 -8.39 -16.23
C THR A 89 4.71 -8.92 -17.59
N ALA A 90 4.90 -10.25 -17.72
CA ALA A 90 5.28 -10.87 -18.98
C ALA A 90 4.26 -10.64 -20.12
N THR A 91 2.97 -10.54 -19.80
CA THR A 91 1.94 -10.26 -20.82
C THR A 91 2.09 -8.85 -21.38
N TRP A 92 2.37 -7.87 -20.52
CA TRP A 92 2.72 -6.52 -20.95
C TRP A 92 3.93 -6.52 -21.89
N ILE A 93 5.03 -7.17 -21.48
CA ILE A 93 6.28 -7.21 -22.27
C ILE A 93 6.05 -7.87 -23.63
N THR A 94 5.20 -8.90 -23.69
CA THR A 94 4.87 -9.57 -24.95
C THR A 94 4.12 -8.65 -25.91
N VAL A 95 3.22 -7.79 -25.41
CA VAL A 95 2.38 -6.91 -26.23
C VAL A 95 3.10 -5.62 -26.61
N PHE A 96 3.80 -4.98 -25.67
CA PHE A 96 4.36 -3.64 -25.83
C PHE A 96 5.90 -3.60 -25.85
N GLY A 97 6.56 -4.72 -25.56
CA GLY A 97 8.02 -4.77 -25.40
C GLY A 97 8.51 -4.07 -24.13
N THR A 98 9.83 -3.89 -24.03
CA THR A 98 10.44 -3.03 -23.02
C THR A 98 10.44 -1.59 -23.51
N VAL A 99 9.64 -0.74 -22.88
CA VAL A 99 9.60 0.68 -23.22
C VAL A 99 10.70 1.38 -22.44
N THR A 100 11.82 1.69 -23.09
CA THR A 100 12.83 2.57 -22.52
C THR A 100 12.31 4.00 -22.63
N LEU A 101 11.58 4.45 -21.61
CA LEU A 101 11.34 5.88 -21.44
C LEU A 101 12.67 6.58 -21.15
N GLU A 102 12.77 7.87 -21.52
CA GLU A 102 13.87 8.71 -21.05
C GLU A 102 14.04 8.52 -19.54
N LYS A 103 15.30 8.40 -19.11
CA LYS A 103 15.68 8.04 -17.74
C LYS A 103 14.82 8.84 -16.75
N GLN A 104 13.96 8.13 -16.01
CA GLN A 104 12.97 8.76 -15.14
C GLN A 104 13.70 9.65 -14.14
N ARG A 105 13.36 10.95 -14.15
CA ARG A 105 13.91 11.92 -13.19
C ARG A 105 13.14 11.82 -11.90
N TRP A 106 13.50 10.82 -11.11
CA TRP A 106 12.93 10.62 -9.80
C TRP A 106 13.17 11.81 -8.88
N ARG A 107 12.14 12.21 -8.12
CA ARG A 107 12.33 13.16 -7.03
C ARG A 107 13.11 12.47 -5.91
N MET A 108 14.11 13.15 -5.37
CA MET A 108 14.85 12.64 -4.22
C MET A 108 13.89 12.36 -3.05
N THR A 109 13.83 11.10 -2.65
CA THR A 109 13.14 10.68 -1.43
C THR A 109 14.15 10.65 -0.30
N THR A 110 13.94 11.45 0.75
CA THR A 110 14.70 11.32 2.00
C THR A 110 14.07 10.25 2.88
N LEU A 111 14.90 9.49 3.58
CA LEU A 111 14.44 8.48 4.52
C LEU A 111 13.86 9.20 5.73
N ASP A 112 12.54 9.21 5.84
CA ASP A 112 11.88 9.75 7.03
C ASP A 112 11.93 8.69 8.15
N PRO A 113 12.45 9.00 9.35
CA PRO A 113 12.43 8.07 10.48
C PRO A 113 11.04 7.50 10.77
N SER A 114 9.98 8.27 10.50
CA SER A 114 8.59 7.81 10.64
C SER A 114 8.19 6.74 9.62
N GLN A 115 8.73 6.76 8.39
CA GLN A 115 8.57 5.65 7.43
C GLN A 115 9.20 4.36 7.97
N THR A 116 10.35 4.45 8.64
CA THR A 116 11.01 3.27 9.24
C THR A 116 10.17 2.67 10.37
N VAL A 117 9.58 3.52 11.22
CA VAL A 117 8.69 3.07 12.30
C VAL A 117 7.44 2.41 11.72
N ILE A 118 6.80 3.03 10.72
CA ILE A 118 5.60 2.48 10.07
C ILE A 118 5.93 1.15 9.40
N ARG A 119 7.05 1.06 8.67
CA ARG A 119 7.50 -0.19 8.04
C ARG A 119 7.72 -1.30 9.06
N LYS A 120 8.44 -1.01 10.16
CA LYS A 120 8.63 -1.98 11.26
C LYS A 120 7.32 -2.42 11.87
N ASN A 121 6.36 -1.50 12.03
CA ASN A 121 5.04 -1.84 12.56
C ASN A 121 4.27 -2.73 11.59
N ILE A 122 4.30 -2.43 10.29
CA ILE A 122 3.71 -3.25 9.24
C ILE A 122 4.37 -4.64 9.20
N GLU A 123 5.69 -4.74 9.26
CA GLU A 123 6.45 -6.00 9.31
C GLU A 123 6.15 -6.80 10.58
N ALA A 124 6.09 -6.16 11.76
CA ALA A 124 5.73 -6.83 13.01
C ALA A 124 4.29 -7.39 13.03
N MET A 125 3.37 -6.86 12.22
CA MET A 125 2.05 -7.47 12.02
C MET A 125 2.13 -8.87 11.37
N GLU A 126 3.24 -9.21 10.71
CA GLU A 126 3.48 -10.51 10.04
C GLU A 126 3.78 -11.63 11.05
N GLU A 127 4.37 -11.28 12.20
CA GLU A 127 4.80 -12.23 13.23
C GLU A 127 3.67 -12.58 14.22
N SER A 128 2.64 -11.74 14.31
CA SER A 128 1.48 -11.99 15.16
C SER A 128 0.45 -12.86 14.43
N LYS A 129 0.64 -14.18 14.48
CA LYS A 129 -0.30 -15.14 13.90
C LYS A 129 -1.68 -15.12 14.56
N PHE A 130 -2.70 -15.06 13.70
CA PHE A 130 -3.99 -15.76 13.75
C PHE A 130 -4.95 -15.42 14.91
N GLY A 131 -6.09 -14.79 14.56
CA GLY A 131 -7.35 -14.97 15.29
C GLY A 131 -7.86 -13.81 16.15
N LYS A 132 -7.36 -12.58 16.00
CA LYS A 132 -8.00 -11.41 16.61
C LYS A 132 -8.24 -10.33 15.56
N GLU A 133 -9.48 -9.85 15.47
CA GLU A 133 -9.81 -8.66 14.71
C GLU A 133 -8.80 -7.55 15.00
N PRO A 134 -8.42 -6.72 14.01
CA PRO A 134 -7.23 -5.90 14.14
C PRO A 134 -7.53 -4.63 14.93
N ILE A 135 -7.62 -4.78 16.26
CA ILE A 135 -7.63 -3.72 17.28
C ILE A 135 -6.43 -2.76 17.12
N PHE A 136 -5.41 -3.16 16.37
CA PHE A 136 -4.21 -2.38 16.07
C PHE A 136 -4.41 -1.33 14.97
N TYR A 137 -5.28 -1.56 13.98
CA TYR A 137 -5.62 -0.50 13.01
C TYR A 137 -6.39 0.62 13.70
N GLN A 138 -7.28 0.27 14.63
CA GLN A 138 -7.94 1.26 15.47
C GLN A 138 -6.93 2.02 16.35
N ARG A 139 -5.83 1.39 16.79
CA ARG A 139 -4.76 2.07 17.51
C ARG A 139 -3.91 2.98 16.61
N LEU A 140 -3.59 2.57 15.38
CA LEU A 140 -2.87 3.38 14.39
C LEU A 140 -3.71 4.56 13.92
N VAL A 141 -5.02 4.36 13.77
CA VAL A 141 -6.01 5.38 13.43
C VAL A 141 -6.23 6.30 14.64
N CYS A 142 -6.59 5.80 15.83
CA CYS A 142 -6.79 6.62 17.03
C CYS A 142 -5.56 7.43 17.46
N HIS A 143 -4.33 6.94 17.22
CA HIS A 143 -3.13 7.75 17.44
C HIS A 143 -2.94 8.85 16.38
N ASN A 144 -3.32 8.62 15.12
CA ASN A 144 -3.13 9.58 14.03
C ASN A 144 -4.28 10.60 13.87
N ILE A 145 -5.51 10.30 14.29
CA ILE A 145 -6.67 11.22 14.14
C ILE A 145 -7.20 11.79 15.46
N GLY A 146 -6.49 11.62 16.59
CA GLY A 146 -6.87 12.26 17.86
C GLY A 146 -8.28 11.90 18.37
N LEU A 147 -8.84 10.77 17.93
CA LEU A 147 -10.15 10.31 18.37
C LEU A 147 -10.01 9.51 19.66
N ILE A 148 -10.09 10.23 20.79
CA ILE A 148 -10.39 9.65 22.10
C ILE A 148 -11.88 9.31 22.10
N GLY A 149 -12.20 8.04 21.85
CA GLY A 149 -13.57 7.54 21.91
C GLY A 149 -13.56 6.04 22.18
N ASN A 150 -13.69 5.67 23.45
CA ASN A 150 -13.94 4.29 23.85
C ASN A 150 -15.27 3.85 23.25
N VAL A 151 -15.25 2.91 22.31
CA VAL A 151 -16.42 2.08 22.02
C VAL A 151 -16.21 0.78 22.78
N ALA A 152 -16.82 0.71 23.96
CA ALA A 152 -16.92 -0.51 24.73
C ALA A 152 -17.69 -1.54 23.89
N ALA A 153 -17.07 -2.69 23.61
CA ALA A 153 -17.76 -3.84 23.08
C ALA A 153 -18.65 -4.41 24.18
N THR A 154 -19.96 -4.14 24.11
CA THR A 154 -20.94 -4.88 24.89
C THR A 154 -21.07 -6.26 24.27
N GLN A 155 -20.53 -7.28 24.94
CA GLN A 155 -20.91 -8.66 24.68
C GLN A 155 -22.29 -8.89 25.30
N GLU A 156 -23.31 -9.07 24.47
CA GLU A 156 -24.56 -9.71 24.91
C GLU A 156 -24.48 -11.21 24.62
N SER A 157 -24.49 -11.98 25.71
CA SER A 157 -24.69 -13.42 25.73
C SER A 157 -26.19 -13.69 25.67
N THR A 158 -26.65 -14.53 24.74
CA THR A 158 -27.70 -15.52 25.00
C THR A 158 -27.52 -16.69 24.03
#